data_AF-A0A425WMB9-F1
#
_entry.id   AF-A0A425WMB9-F1
#
_cell.length_a   1.000
_cell.length_b   1.000
_cell.length_c   1.000
_cell.angle_alpha   90.00
_cell.angle_beta   90.00
_cell.angle_gamma   90.00
#
_symmetry.space_group_name_H-M   'P 1'
#
loop_
_entity.id
_entity.type
_entity.pdbx_description
1 polymer ?
#
loop_
_entity_poly.entity_id
_entity_poly.type
_entity_poly.pdbx_seq_one_letter_code
_entity_poly.pdbx_strand_id
1 'polypeptide(L)'
;MRFVMERKDGVSPELDALSCNLMGQVFDLLADGKEVPVLLAVQDPQGHMVSYQFSDDGIEACIEGAHTCVQNLKRSKGDKRAGIGVPQRYALVYEGAVADDEGAYQDAILLEFGEVGYHTYSAYSLYRGRGDAFQWTDPAPAGELDDLL
;
A
#
# COMPACT_ATOMS: atom_id res chain seq x y z
N MET A 1 -15.07 -8.31 -28.43
CA MET A 1 -13.82 -9.06 -28.18
C MET A 1 -13.16 -8.41 -26.97
N ARG A 2 -13.22 -9.02 -25.78
CA ARG A 2 -12.46 -8.54 -24.61
C ARG A 2 -11.04 -9.08 -24.79
N PHE A 3 -10.06 -8.21 -25.01
CA PHE A 3 -8.66 -8.58 -24.82
C PHE A 3 -8.50 -8.85 -23.32
N VAL A 4 -8.28 -10.10 -22.95
CA VAL A 4 -7.72 -10.41 -21.63
C VAL A 4 -6.25 -10.08 -21.78
N MET A 5 -5.86 -8.91 -21.27
CA MET A 5 -4.46 -8.54 -21.24
C MET A 5 -3.81 -9.44 -20.19
N GLU A 6 -2.90 -10.31 -20.62
CA GLU A 6 -2.13 -11.16 -19.69
C GLU A 6 -1.32 -10.24 -18.77
N ARG A 7 -1.54 -10.36 -17.46
CA ARG A 7 -0.81 -9.57 -16.46
C ARG A 7 0.58 -10.17 -16.30
N LYS A 8 1.54 -9.29 -16.04
CA LYS A 8 2.92 -9.68 -15.76
C LYS A 8 3.12 -9.95 -14.27
N ASP A 9 3.98 -10.90 -13.96
CA ASP A 9 4.49 -11.10 -12.61
C ASP A 9 5.57 -10.06 -12.26
N GLY A 10 5.79 -9.87 -10.95
CA GLY A 10 6.86 -9.06 -10.41
C GLY A 10 6.50 -7.59 -10.20
N VAL A 11 7.52 -6.76 -9.98
CA VAL A 11 7.42 -5.36 -9.57
C VAL A 11 8.29 -4.51 -10.48
N SER A 12 7.74 -3.43 -11.03
CA SER A 12 8.53 -2.45 -11.80
C SER A 12 9.44 -1.64 -10.87
N PRO A 13 10.59 -1.12 -11.35
CA PRO A 13 11.44 -0.25 -10.53
C PRO A 13 10.71 0.96 -9.94
N GLU A 14 9.74 1.51 -10.67
CA GLU A 14 8.93 2.63 -10.21
C GLU A 14 7.95 2.23 -9.10
N LEU A 15 7.33 1.06 -9.20
CA LEU A 15 6.46 0.53 -8.14
C LEU A 15 7.25 0.14 -6.89
N ASP A 16 8.44 -0.44 -7.07
CA ASP A 16 9.36 -0.77 -5.98
C ASP A 16 9.77 0.49 -5.21
N ALA A 17 10.17 1.55 -5.94
CA ALA A 17 10.52 2.83 -5.35
C ALA A 17 9.33 3.47 -4.61
N LEU A 18 8.13 3.46 -5.21
CA LEU A 18 6.92 3.99 -4.56
C LEU A 18 6.63 3.26 -3.25
N SER A 19 6.68 1.92 -3.28
CA SER A 19 6.36 1.07 -2.14
C SER A 19 7.39 1.21 -1.02
N CYS A 20 8.68 1.21 -1.34
CA CYS A 20 9.76 1.42 -0.38
C CYS A 20 9.67 2.79 0.30
N ASN A 21 9.39 3.84 -0.47
CA ASN A 21 9.24 5.20 0.07
C ASN A 21 8.04 5.31 1.02
N LEU A 22 6.94 4.62 0.71
CA LEU A 22 5.74 4.63 1.55
C LEU A 22 5.96 3.85 2.85
N MET A 23 6.58 2.68 2.75
CA MET A 23 6.92 1.86 3.90
C MET A 23 7.90 2.58 4.83
N GLY A 24 8.92 3.25 4.27
CA GLY A 24 9.87 4.06 5.03
C GLY A 24 9.21 5.17 5.84
N GLN A 25 8.25 5.90 5.25
CA GLN A 25 7.48 6.92 5.97
C GLN A 25 6.73 6.35 7.16
N VAL A 26 6.16 5.15 7.02
CA VAL A 26 5.44 4.47 8.11
C VAL A 26 6.38 4.00 9.22
N PHE A 27 7.56 3.48 8.86
CA PHE A 27 8.59 3.15 9.84
C PHE A 27 9.12 4.37 10.59
N ASP A 28 9.27 5.51 9.92
CA ASP A 28 9.62 6.77 10.57
C ASP A 28 8.55 7.21 11.59
N LEU A 29 7.26 7.01 11.28
CA LEU A 29 6.17 7.27 12.24
C LEU A 29 6.29 6.37 13.49
N LEU A 30 6.53 5.07 13.30
CA LEU A 30 6.69 4.14 14.42
C LEU A 30 7.94 4.43 15.25
N ALA A 31 9.04 4.79 14.60
CA ALA A 31 10.27 5.22 15.25
C ALA A 31 10.07 6.52 16.06
N ASP A 32 9.19 7.40 15.61
CA ASP A 32 8.78 8.60 16.32
C ASP A 32 7.76 8.33 17.45
N GLY A 33 7.30 7.08 17.61
CA GLY A 33 6.29 6.72 18.61
C GLY A 33 4.86 7.10 18.22
N LYS A 34 4.61 7.43 16.94
CA LYS A 34 3.32 7.89 16.43
C LYS A 34 2.43 6.72 16.01
N GLU A 35 1.14 7.01 15.93
CA GLU A 35 0.17 6.10 15.31
C GLU A 35 0.34 6.11 13.79
N VAL A 36 0.07 4.96 13.16
CA VAL A 36 0.15 4.78 11.72
C VAL A 36 -1.26 4.85 11.13
N PRO A 37 -1.59 5.86 10.33
CA PRO A 37 -2.84 5.85 9.57
C PRO A 37 -2.77 4.83 8.44
N VAL A 38 -3.91 4.47 7.87
CA VAL A 38 -3.93 3.81 6.56
C VAL A 38 -3.45 4.84 5.54
N LEU A 39 -2.30 4.57 4.93
CA LEU A 39 -1.59 5.50 4.07
C LEU A 39 -1.55 4.96 2.64
N LEU A 40 -2.15 5.70 1.72
CA LEU A 40 -2.20 5.38 0.29
C LEU A 40 -1.31 6.34 -0.48
N ALA A 41 -0.50 5.83 -1.40
CA ALA A 41 0.17 6.62 -2.43
C ALA A 41 -0.25 6.12 -3.82
N VAL A 42 -0.57 7.06 -4.71
CA VAL A 42 -0.94 6.78 -6.10
C VAL A 42 -0.04 7.59 -7.02
N GLN A 43 0.49 6.95 -8.06
CA GLN A 43 1.37 7.58 -9.04
C GLN A 43 0.85 7.39 -10.46
N ASP A 44 0.96 8.43 -11.29
CA ASP A 44 0.61 8.40 -12.71
C ASP A 44 1.84 8.02 -13.60
N PRO A 45 1.67 7.80 -14.91
CA PRO A 45 2.78 7.45 -15.79
C PRO A 45 3.86 8.53 -15.94
N GLN A 46 3.56 9.79 -15.58
CA GLN A 46 4.53 10.89 -15.63
C GLN A 46 5.32 11.02 -14.32
N GLY A 47 5.01 10.18 -13.33
CA GLY A 47 5.67 10.19 -12.03
C GLY A 47 5.05 11.17 -11.03
N HIS A 48 3.96 11.88 -11.38
CA HIS A 48 3.24 12.67 -10.40
C HIS A 48 2.62 11.74 -9.36
N MET A 49 2.72 12.12 -8.09
CA MET A 49 2.27 11.32 -6.96
C MET A 49 1.36 12.15 -6.07
N VAL A 50 0.32 11.50 -5.55
CA VAL A 50 -0.53 12.01 -4.48
C VAL A 50 -0.59 10.97 -3.35
N SER A 51 -0.65 11.43 -2.10
CA SER A 51 -0.87 10.60 -0.93
C SER A 51 -2.15 10.97 -0.21
N TYR A 52 -2.78 9.96 0.40
CA TYR A 52 -4.00 10.07 1.19
C TYR A 52 -3.83 9.34 2.53
N GLN A 53 -4.41 9.89 3.59
CA GLN A 53 -4.43 9.28 4.92
C GLN A 53 -5.87 9.01 5.33
N PHE A 54 -6.12 7.84 5.89
CA PHE A 54 -7.42 7.44 6.43
C PHE A 54 -7.22 7.00 7.89
N SER A 55 -7.87 7.72 8.80
CA SER A 55 -7.79 7.50 10.25
C SER A 55 -9.08 7.87 10.99
N ASP A 56 -10.12 8.27 10.26
CA ASP A 56 -11.36 8.80 10.85
C ASP A 56 -12.32 7.70 11.32
N ASP A 57 -12.15 6.47 10.82
CA ASP A 57 -13.00 5.32 11.08
C ASP A 57 -12.18 4.11 11.58
N GLY A 58 -12.86 2.98 11.84
CA GLY A 58 -12.19 1.71 12.13
C GLY A 58 -11.27 1.25 10.98
N ILE A 59 -10.27 0.43 11.31
CA ILE A 59 -9.22 0.02 10.37
C ILE A 59 -9.77 -0.59 9.06
N GLU A 60 -10.76 -1.47 9.15
CA GLU A 60 -11.39 -2.09 7.98
C GLU A 60 -12.04 -1.06 7.05
N ALA A 61 -12.76 -0.08 7.62
CA ALA A 61 -13.40 1.00 6.86
C ALA A 61 -12.36 1.94 6.22
N CYS A 62 -11.23 2.18 6.90
CA CYS A 62 -10.14 2.98 6.35
C CYS A 62 -9.47 2.27 5.15
N ILE A 63 -9.25 0.96 5.23
CA ILE A 63 -8.72 0.14 4.13
C ILE A 63 -9.70 0.16 2.94
N GLU A 64 -10.99 -0.09 3.19
CA GLU A 64 -12.03 -0.03 2.15
C GLU A 64 -12.11 1.36 1.50
N GLY A 65 -11.98 2.43 2.30
CA GLY A 65 -11.91 3.80 1.83
C GLY A 65 -10.71 4.05 0.90
N ALA A 66 -9.54 3.50 1.25
CA ALA A 66 -8.34 3.58 0.42
C ALA A 66 -8.51 2.81 -0.90
N HIS A 67 -9.06 1.58 -0.87
CA HIS A 67 -9.36 0.82 -2.09
C HIS A 67 -10.34 1.55 -3.00
N THR A 68 -11.41 2.08 -2.41
CA THR A 68 -12.41 2.89 -3.11
C THR A 68 -11.79 4.15 -3.72
N CYS A 69 -10.82 4.77 -3.04
CA CYS A 69 -10.08 5.92 -3.56
C CYS A 69 -9.32 5.57 -4.86
N VAL A 70 -8.56 4.47 -4.87
CA VAL A 70 -7.82 4.00 -6.06
C VAL A 70 -8.78 3.75 -7.23
N GLN A 71 -9.87 3.02 -6.99
CA GLN A 71 -10.86 2.70 -8.02
C GLN A 71 -11.57 3.96 -8.55
N ASN A 72 -11.86 4.93 -7.69
CA ASN A 72 -12.47 6.20 -8.09
C ASN A 72 -11.51 7.07 -8.93
N LEU A 73 -10.22 7.12 -8.57
CA LEU A 73 -9.19 7.80 -9.37
C LEU A 73 -9.06 7.15 -10.74
N LYS A 74 -9.02 5.81 -10.81
CA LYS A 74 -9.03 5.07 -12.08
C LYS A 74 -10.25 5.42 -12.94
N ARG A 75 -11.45 5.32 -12.37
CA ARG A 75 -12.72 5.60 -13.06
C ARG A 75 -12.80 7.05 -13.55
N SER A 76 -12.33 7.99 -12.74
CA SER A 76 -12.32 9.43 -13.05
C SER A 76 -11.17 9.85 -13.96
N LYS A 77 -10.23 8.94 -14.27
CA LYS A 77 -9.01 9.20 -15.05
C LYS A 77 -8.10 10.23 -14.39
N GLY A 78 -7.96 10.13 -13.06
CA GLY A 78 -7.18 11.02 -12.22
C GLY A 78 -8.00 12.08 -11.48
N ASP A 79 -7.30 12.99 -10.82
CA ASP A 79 -7.85 14.16 -10.15
C ASP A 79 -6.96 15.38 -10.44
N LYS A 80 -7.48 16.28 -11.27
CA LYS A 80 -6.78 17.50 -11.66
C LYS A 80 -6.51 18.44 -10.49
N ARG A 81 -7.36 18.43 -9.44
CA ARG A 81 -7.17 19.28 -8.26
C ARG A 81 -6.02 18.76 -7.39
N ALA A 82 -5.88 17.44 -7.30
CA ALA A 82 -4.78 16.78 -6.63
C ALA A 82 -3.50 16.73 -7.49
N GLY A 83 -3.56 17.14 -8.76
CA GLY A 83 -2.40 17.15 -9.67
C GLY A 83 -2.01 15.77 -10.21
N ILE A 84 -2.92 14.79 -10.16
CA ILE A 84 -2.65 13.41 -10.58
C ILE A 84 -3.40 13.07 -11.88
N GLY A 85 -2.68 12.48 -12.84
CA GLY A 85 -3.27 11.90 -14.05
C GLY A 85 -3.97 10.56 -13.81
N VAL A 86 -4.17 9.79 -14.89
CA VAL A 86 -4.68 8.42 -14.78
C VAL A 86 -3.73 7.60 -13.90
N PRO A 87 -4.20 6.94 -12.83
CA PRO A 87 -3.35 6.10 -12.00
C PRO A 87 -2.66 5.02 -12.83
N GLN A 88 -1.33 4.91 -12.66
CA GLN A 88 -0.52 3.84 -13.22
C GLN A 88 -0.23 2.78 -12.16
N ARG A 89 -0.03 3.21 -10.91
CA ARG A 89 0.38 2.35 -9.82
C ARG A 89 -0.03 2.92 -8.46
N TYR A 90 -0.15 2.05 -7.46
CA TYR A 90 -0.43 2.44 -6.09
C TYR A 90 0.35 1.58 -5.10
N ALA A 91 0.55 2.13 -3.90
CA ALA A 91 0.99 1.41 -2.71
C ALA A 91 0.10 1.85 -1.53
N LEU A 92 -0.31 0.90 -0.69
CA LEU A 92 -1.18 1.10 0.46
C LEU A 92 -0.54 0.43 1.67
N VAL A 93 -0.31 1.18 2.74
CA VAL A 93 0.33 0.70 3.96
C VAL A 93 -0.58 0.91 5.16
N TYR A 94 -0.66 -0.08 6.04
CA TYR A 94 -1.44 -0.01 7.28
C TYR A 94 -0.93 -0.97 8.34
N GLU A 95 -1.28 -0.70 9.60
CA GLU A 95 -1.04 -1.61 10.72
C GLU A 95 -2.05 -2.77 10.70
N GLY A 96 -1.55 -3.97 10.98
CA GLY A 96 -2.36 -5.16 11.18
C GLY A 96 -1.58 -6.21 11.95
N ALA A 97 -1.99 -7.47 11.81
CA ALA A 97 -1.32 -8.58 12.45
C ALA A 97 -1.24 -9.81 11.54
N VAL A 98 -0.15 -10.55 11.64
CA VAL A 98 0.06 -11.80 10.91
C VAL A 98 0.16 -12.94 11.91
N ALA A 99 -0.57 -14.03 11.67
CA ALA A 99 -0.48 -15.23 12.47
C ALA A 99 0.80 -16.01 12.10
N ASP A 100 1.54 -16.46 13.11
CA ASP A 100 2.63 -17.41 12.92
C ASP A 100 2.11 -18.85 12.72
N ASP A 101 3.05 -19.79 12.54
CA ASP A 101 2.74 -21.21 12.33
C ASP A 101 1.99 -21.86 13.51
N GLU A 102 2.07 -21.27 14.71
CA GLU A 102 1.36 -21.72 15.91
C GLU A 102 0.01 -20.99 16.10
N GLY A 103 -0.31 -20.04 15.22
CA GLY A 103 -1.53 -19.25 15.23
C GLY A 103 -1.48 -18.02 16.15
N ALA A 104 -0.31 -17.67 16.68
CA ALA A 104 -0.15 -16.46 17.47
C ALA A 104 0.02 -15.23 16.56
N TYR A 105 -0.74 -14.18 16.85
CA TYR A 105 -0.71 -12.94 16.07
C TYR A 105 0.46 -12.06 16.48
N GLN A 106 1.21 -11.60 15.49
CA GLN A 106 2.31 -10.66 15.64
C GLN A 106 1.98 -9.35 14.92
N ASP A 107 2.29 -8.22 15.55
CA ASP A 107 2.10 -6.89 14.97
C ASP A 107 2.92 -6.76 13.68
N ALA A 108 2.27 -6.25 12.64
CA ALA A 108 2.85 -6.13 11.33
C ALA A 108 2.42 -4.82 10.65
N ILE A 109 3.31 -4.32 9.81
CA ILE A 109 2.95 -3.34 8.79
C ILE A 109 2.70 -4.11 7.51
N LEU A 110 1.46 -4.03 7.01
CA LEU A 110 1.06 -4.61 5.74
C LEU A 110 1.22 -3.57 4.65
N LEU A 111 1.63 -4.03 3.47
CA LEU A 111 1.86 -3.25 2.29
C LEU A 111 1.19 -3.96 1.11
N GLU A 112 0.21 -3.31 0.49
CA GLU A 112 -0.43 -3.75 -0.76
C GLU A 112 0.05 -2.85 -1.89
N PHE A 113 0.33 -3.43 -3.07
CA PHE A 113 0.84 -2.67 -4.19
C PHE A 113 0.44 -3.29 -5.53
N GLY A 114 0.13 -2.43 -6.50
CA GLY A 114 -0.29 -2.85 -7.82
C GLY A 114 0.06 -1.83 -8.89
N GLU A 115 0.24 -2.30 -10.13
CA GLU A 115 0.52 -1.49 -11.31
C GLU A 115 -0.29 -2.01 -12.50
N VAL A 116 -0.81 -1.09 -13.33
CA VAL A 116 -1.57 -1.45 -14.54
C VAL A 116 -0.73 -2.39 -15.42
N GLY A 117 -1.28 -3.59 -15.66
CA GLY A 117 -0.63 -4.63 -16.46
C GLY A 117 0.22 -5.63 -15.66
N TYR A 118 0.25 -5.52 -14.34
CA TYR A 118 0.91 -6.45 -13.41
C TYR A 118 -0.10 -7.08 -12.46
N HIS A 119 0.24 -8.24 -11.90
CA HIS A 119 -0.47 -8.79 -10.76
C HIS A 119 -0.29 -7.89 -9.53
N THR A 120 -1.31 -7.84 -8.66
CA THR A 120 -1.28 -7.08 -7.42
C THR A 120 -0.83 -8.00 -6.31
N TYR A 121 0.07 -7.54 -5.45
CA TYR A 121 0.62 -8.34 -4.37
C TYR A 121 0.54 -7.59 -3.05
N SER A 122 0.74 -8.35 -1.98
CA SER A 122 0.94 -7.82 -0.64
C SER A 122 2.22 -8.38 -0.03
N ALA A 123 2.79 -7.59 0.88
CA ALA A 123 3.91 -7.94 1.72
C ALA A 123 3.64 -7.45 3.15
N TYR A 124 4.42 -7.94 4.10
CA TYR A 124 4.38 -7.46 5.48
C TYR A 124 5.79 -7.41 6.08
N SER A 125 5.98 -6.49 7.02
CA SER A 125 7.12 -6.52 7.94
C SER A 125 6.60 -6.64 9.35
N LEU A 126 7.10 -7.61 10.09
CA LEU A 126 6.84 -7.69 11.52
C LEU A 126 7.56 -6.53 12.20
N TYR A 127 6.95 -5.96 13.24
CA TYR A 127 7.60 -4.95 14.04
C TYR A 127 7.36 -5.17 15.53
N ARG A 128 8.21 -4.55 16.36
CA ARG A 128 8.10 -4.58 17.82
C ARG A 128 8.32 -3.20 18.39
N GLY A 129 7.48 -2.85 19.36
CA GLY A 129 7.56 -1.57 20.06
C GLY A 129 7.32 -0.38 19.15
N ARG A 130 7.45 0.80 19.73
CA ARG A 130 7.44 2.11 19.06
C ARG A 130 8.45 3.01 19.76
N GLY A 131 8.83 4.13 19.16
CA GLY A 131 9.85 5.02 19.74
C GLY A 131 11.23 4.36 19.78
N ASP A 132 11.95 4.55 20.88
CA ASP A 132 13.29 3.99 21.11
C ASP A 132 13.36 2.45 21.06
N ALA A 133 12.23 1.77 21.23
CA ALA A 133 12.14 0.31 21.17
C ALA A 133 11.79 -0.23 19.77
N PHE A 134 11.56 0.65 18.79
CA PHE A 134 11.10 0.26 17.46
C PHE A 134 12.15 -0.58 16.71
N GLN A 135 11.71 -1.76 16.27
CA GLN A 135 12.49 -2.68 15.44
C GLN A 135 11.55 -3.33 14.43
N TRP A 136 12.06 -3.64 13.23
CA TRP A 136 11.30 -4.32 12.18
C TRP A 136 12.13 -5.40 11.50
N THR A 137 11.45 -6.32 10.82
CA THR A 137 12.07 -7.36 9.98
C THR A 137 12.09 -6.94 8.51
N ASP A 138 12.95 -7.60 7.73
CA ASP A 138 12.85 -7.54 6.28
C ASP A 138 11.42 -7.94 5.81
N PRO A 139 10.91 -7.32 4.73
CA PRO A 139 9.58 -7.64 4.22
C PRO A 139 9.47 -9.09 3.75
N ALA A 140 8.36 -9.75 4.10
CA ALA A 140 7.97 -11.07 3.64
C ALA A 140 6.71 -10.99 2.77
N PRO A 141 6.52 -11.89 1.79
CA PRO A 141 5.32 -11.90 0.96
C PRO A 141 4.06 -12.29 1.76
N ALA A 142 2.95 -11.60 1.53
CA ALA A 142 1.63 -11.90 2.11
C ALA A 142 0.64 -12.52 1.09
N GLY A 143 0.97 -12.49 -0.20
CA GLY A 143 0.20 -13.17 -1.25
C GLY A 143 -0.28 -12.25 -2.37
N GLU A 144 -1.00 -12.83 -3.32
CA GLU A 144 -1.63 -12.10 -4.43
C GLU A 144 -2.99 -11.54 -4.01
N LEU A 145 -3.34 -10.37 -4.55
CA LEU A 145 -4.60 -9.67 -4.28
C LEU A 145 -5.39 -9.43 -5.58
N ASP A 146 -6.66 -9.11 -5.41
CA ASP A 146 -7.49 -8.60 -6.50
C ASP A 146 -6.96 -7.25 -7.00
N ASP A 147 -7.09 -7.04 -8.30
CA ASP A 147 -6.57 -5.87 -8.99
C ASP A 147 -7.51 -4.67 -8.85
N LEU A 148 -6.96 -3.56 -8.37
CA LEU A 148 -7.66 -2.29 -8.24
C LEU A 148 -7.50 -1.37 -9.47
N LEU A 149 -6.54 -1.64 -10.35
CA LEU A 149 -6.09 -0.77 -11.46
C LEU A 149 -6.38 -1.29 -12.87
#